data_AF-A0A7V4KF51-F1
#
_entry.id   AF-A0A7V4KF51-F1
#
_cell.length_a   1.000
_cell.length_b   1.000
_cell.length_c   1.000
_cell.angle_alpha   90.00
_cell.angle_beta   90.00
_cell.angle_gamma   90.00
#
_symmetry.space_group_name_H-M   'P 1'
#
loop_
_entity.id
_entity.type
_entity.pdbx_description
1 polymer ?
#
loop_
_entity_poly.entity_id
_entity_poly.type
_entity_poly.pdbx_seq_one_letter_code
_entity_poly.pdbx_strand_id
1 'polypeptide(L)'
;MSKDRSYAAVMARRAEIMRKAVGIDYEKFIIEGIAFDYEKMMEEVGYSIEEVRKIQAETCVGNTPLVELKNINKLIKKIAPKGKGARIFLKDEATNPSGSFKDRRAAVSVYHAQKLGYKGVIAATSGNYGAAVASQAAKRGLKCIIVQECYD
;
A
#
# COMPACT_ATOMS: atom_id res chain seq x y z
N MET A 1 16.63 30.22 -16.59
CA MET A 1 17.48 29.09 -17.05
C MET A 1 16.68 27.81 -16.99
N SER A 2 16.60 27.05 -18.09
CA SER A 2 15.98 25.72 -18.10
C SER A 2 16.73 24.80 -17.13
N LYS A 3 16.01 24.13 -16.21
CA LYS A 3 16.60 23.11 -15.33
C LYS A 3 17.14 21.97 -16.20
N ASP A 4 18.38 21.57 -15.99
CA ASP A 4 18.93 20.35 -16.60
C ASP A 4 18.06 19.14 -16.23
N ARG A 5 17.62 18.40 -17.25
CA ARG A 5 16.76 17.21 -17.17
C ARG A 5 17.47 15.93 -17.61
N SER A 6 18.79 15.97 -17.83
CA SER A 6 19.57 14.77 -18.07
C SER A 6 19.40 13.77 -16.91
N TYR A 7 19.46 12.47 -17.22
CA TYR A 7 19.32 11.42 -16.21
C TYR A 7 20.27 11.63 -15.03
N ALA A 8 21.55 11.91 -15.31
CA ALA A 8 22.56 12.17 -14.28
C ALA A 8 22.17 13.36 -13.37
N ALA A 9 21.72 14.49 -13.96
CA ALA A 9 21.30 15.66 -13.18
C ALA A 9 20.01 15.44 -12.38
N VAL A 10 19.09 14.58 -12.85
CA VAL A 10 17.90 14.16 -12.08
C VAL A 10 18.33 13.27 -10.91
N MET A 11 19.18 12.26 -11.16
CA MET A 11 19.65 11.33 -10.15
C MET A 11 20.48 12.01 -9.06
N ALA A 12 21.29 13.01 -9.41
CA ALA A 12 22.04 13.81 -8.44
C ALA A 12 21.12 14.58 -7.46
N ARG A 13 19.89 14.90 -7.87
CA ARG A 13 18.89 15.61 -7.04
C ARG A 13 17.81 14.68 -6.47
N ARG A 14 17.98 13.36 -6.54
CA ARG A 14 16.95 12.39 -6.12
C ARG A 14 16.41 12.66 -4.71
N ALA A 15 17.30 13.01 -3.76
CA ALA A 15 16.92 13.27 -2.38
C ALA A 15 16.04 14.53 -2.26
N GLU A 16 16.42 15.62 -2.92
CA GLU A 16 15.62 16.85 -2.98
C GLU A 16 14.26 16.61 -3.63
N ILE A 17 14.24 15.85 -4.75
CA ILE A 17 13.02 15.50 -5.47
C ILE A 17 12.09 14.67 -4.57
N MET A 18 12.62 13.64 -3.91
CA MET A 18 11.85 12.80 -2.98
C MET A 18 11.30 13.63 -1.82
N ARG A 19 12.12 14.49 -1.21
CA ARG A 19 11.67 15.37 -0.12
C ARG A 19 10.54 16.30 -0.56
N LYS A 20 10.65 16.89 -1.76
CA LYS A 20 9.62 17.77 -2.33
C LYS A 20 8.35 17.02 -2.75
N ALA A 21 8.48 15.80 -3.25
CA ALA A 21 7.37 15.02 -3.76
C ALA A 21 6.57 14.33 -2.64
N VAL A 22 7.26 13.73 -1.68
CA VAL A 22 6.65 12.99 -0.57
C VAL A 22 6.31 13.91 0.60
N GLY A 23 7.02 15.04 0.73
CA GLY A 23 6.87 15.96 1.87
C GLY A 23 7.45 15.42 3.19
N ILE A 24 8.09 14.25 3.15
CA ILE A 24 8.68 13.58 4.31
C ILE A 24 10.21 13.68 4.22
N ASP A 25 10.82 14.12 5.31
CA ASP A 25 12.26 14.19 5.48
C ASP A 25 12.74 12.98 6.29
N TYR A 26 13.09 11.90 5.59
CA TYR A 26 13.40 10.62 6.22
C TYR A 26 14.60 10.65 7.16
N GLU A 27 15.51 11.62 7.01
CA GLU A 27 16.67 11.78 7.90
C GLU A 27 16.26 12.08 9.35
N LYS A 28 15.07 12.68 9.56
CA LYS A 28 14.56 13.02 10.89
C LYS A 28 14.13 11.82 11.74
N PHE A 29 14.05 10.65 11.13
CA PHE A 29 13.69 9.39 11.79
C PHE A 29 14.90 8.47 11.94
N ILE A 30 16.07 8.84 11.41
CA ILE A 30 17.29 8.09 11.64
C ILE A 30 17.81 8.47 13.03
N ILE A 31 17.97 7.48 13.91
CA ILE A 31 18.49 7.69 15.26
C ILE A 31 20.02 7.62 15.23
N GLU A 32 20.56 6.43 14.98
CA GLU A 32 21.99 6.16 14.84
C GLU A 32 22.22 4.85 14.06
N GLY A 33 23.23 4.82 13.18
CA GLY A 33 23.55 3.65 12.38
C GLY A 33 22.39 3.23 11.46
N ILE A 34 21.83 2.04 11.70
CA ILE A 34 20.69 1.50 10.94
C ILE A 34 19.35 1.63 11.69
N ALA A 35 19.33 2.25 12.86
CA ALA A 35 18.13 2.42 13.67
C ALA A 35 17.21 3.51 13.07
N PHE A 36 15.93 3.19 12.92
CA PHE A 36 14.92 4.05 12.33
C PHE A 36 13.67 4.11 13.22
N ASP A 37 13.21 5.31 13.52
CA ASP A 37 12.05 5.60 14.37
C ASP A 37 10.75 5.52 13.56
N TYR A 38 10.20 4.32 13.46
CA TYR A 38 8.95 4.07 12.76
C TYR A 38 7.74 4.69 13.46
N GLU A 39 7.75 4.79 14.78
CA GLU A 39 6.62 5.35 15.53
C GLU A 39 6.49 6.84 15.23
N LYS A 40 7.59 7.59 15.35
CA LYS A 40 7.64 9.00 14.98
C LYS A 40 7.29 9.23 13.51
N MET A 41 7.78 8.38 12.60
CA MET A 41 7.40 8.48 11.19
C MET A 41 5.89 8.29 11.00
N MET A 42 5.29 7.31 11.66
CA MET A 42 3.86 7.01 11.57
C MET A 42 2.99 8.09 12.25
N GLU A 43 3.51 8.81 13.23
CA GLU A 43 2.84 9.99 13.80
C GLU A 43 2.87 11.20 12.86
N GLU A 44 3.93 11.33 12.06
CA GLU A 44 4.06 12.40 11.06
C GLU A 44 3.32 12.11 9.74
N VAL A 45 2.80 10.89 9.52
CA VAL A 45 2.02 10.58 8.31
C VAL A 45 0.62 11.21 8.32
N GLY A 46 0.09 11.49 7.13
CA GLY A 46 -1.13 12.29 6.96
C GLY A 46 -2.47 11.65 7.37
N TYR A 47 -2.50 10.41 7.88
CA TYR A 47 -3.72 9.73 8.31
C TYR A 47 -3.44 8.78 9.48
N SER A 48 -4.27 8.83 10.53
CA SER A 48 -4.24 7.87 11.63
C SER A 48 -4.72 6.48 11.19
N ILE A 49 -4.45 5.45 11.98
CA ILE A 49 -4.90 4.08 11.67
C ILE A 49 -6.43 3.98 11.67
N GLU A 50 -7.13 4.72 12.54
CA GLU A 50 -8.59 4.84 12.55
C GLU A 50 -9.12 5.49 11.27
N GLU A 51 -8.47 6.57 10.81
CA GLU A 51 -8.84 7.22 9.55
C GLU A 51 -8.63 6.31 8.35
N VAL A 52 -7.48 5.60 8.30
CA VAL A 52 -7.21 4.61 7.25
C VAL A 52 -8.28 3.51 7.23
N ARG A 53 -8.68 3.00 8.39
CA ARG A 53 -9.75 2.00 8.50
C ARG A 53 -11.08 2.53 8.00
N LYS A 54 -11.44 3.77 8.35
CA LYS A 54 -12.66 4.43 7.87
C LYS A 54 -12.64 4.60 6.35
N ILE A 55 -11.56 5.15 5.80
CA ILE A 55 -11.37 5.36 4.35
C ILE A 55 -11.49 4.05 3.57
N GLN A 56 -10.90 2.96 4.09
CA GLN A 56 -11.00 1.63 3.49
C GLN A 56 -12.44 1.08 3.56
N ALA A 57 -13.12 1.24 4.70
CA ALA A 57 -14.48 0.74 4.88
C ALA A 57 -15.49 1.40 3.93
N GLU A 58 -15.33 2.70 3.62
CA GLU A 58 -16.18 3.44 2.66
C GLU A 58 -16.25 2.77 1.28
N THR A 59 -15.19 2.05 0.88
CA THR A 59 -15.10 1.39 -0.42
C THR A 59 -15.09 -0.14 -0.32
N CYS A 60 -15.56 -0.67 0.81
CA CYS A 60 -15.63 -2.12 1.11
C CYS A 60 -14.26 -2.81 1.17
N VAL A 61 -13.21 -2.07 1.51
CA VAL A 61 -11.84 -2.59 1.69
C VAL A 61 -11.58 -2.89 3.15
N GLY A 62 -10.85 -3.97 3.42
CA GLY A 62 -10.52 -4.38 4.78
C GLY A 62 -11.59 -5.25 5.42
N ASN A 63 -11.51 -5.41 6.75
CA ASN A 63 -12.29 -6.39 7.52
C ASN A 63 -12.32 -7.82 6.92
N THR A 64 -11.22 -8.19 6.26
CA THR A 64 -11.06 -9.47 5.57
C THR A 64 -11.04 -10.63 6.58
N PRO A 65 -11.52 -11.83 6.23
CA PRO A 65 -11.56 -12.96 7.15
C PRO A 65 -10.17 -13.36 7.69
N LEU A 66 -10.13 -13.79 8.95
CA LEU A 66 -9.00 -14.53 9.52
C LEU A 66 -9.43 -15.99 9.71
N VAL A 67 -9.09 -16.83 8.74
CA VAL A 67 -9.58 -18.20 8.62
C VAL A 67 -8.62 -19.17 9.30
N GLU A 68 -9.09 -19.93 10.29
CA GLU A 68 -8.28 -21.02 10.86
C GLU A 68 -8.23 -22.22 9.90
N LEU A 69 -7.02 -22.64 9.52
CA LEU A 69 -6.81 -23.74 8.57
C LEU A 69 -6.85 -25.10 9.29
N LYS A 70 -8.04 -25.50 9.77
CA LYS A 70 -8.24 -26.66 10.64
C LYS A 70 -7.61 -27.96 10.14
N ASN A 71 -7.67 -28.24 8.83
CA ASN A 71 -7.09 -29.45 8.24
C ASN A 71 -5.55 -29.39 8.19
N ILE A 72 -4.97 -28.23 7.88
CA ILE A 72 -3.52 -28.01 7.96
C ILE A 72 -3.05 -28.11 9.42
N ASN A 73 -3.80 -27.54 10.36
CA ASN A 73 -3.51 -27.65 11.79
C ASN A 73 -3.53 -29.10 12.28
N LYS A 74 -4.47 -29.94 11.78
CA LYS A 74 -4.48 -31.38 12.06
C LYS A 74 -3.23 -32.08 11.51
N LEU A 75 -2.79 -31.73 10.30
CA LEU A 75 -1.58 -32.30 9.70
C LEU A 75 -0.32 -31.90 10.48
N ILE A 76 -0.15 -30.61 10.80
CA ILE A 76 0.98 -30.09 11.56
C ILE A 76 1.09 -30.80 12.91
N LYS A 77 -0.03 -31.01 13.61
CA LYS A 77 -0.05 -31.75 14.88
C LYS A 77 0.43 -33.21 14.76
N LYS A 78 0.28 -33.84 13.59
CA LYS A 78 0.73 -35.21 13.34
C LYS A 78 2.23 -35.29 13.02
N ILE A 79 2.77 -34.31 12.30
CA ILE A 79 4.14 -34.34 11.79
C ILE A 79 5.15 -33.60 12.67
N ALA A 80 4.70 -32.63 13.48
CA ALA A 80 5.58 -31.85 14.34
C ALA A 80 5.96 -32.63 15.61
N PRO A 81 7.19 -32.45 16.14
CA PRO A 81 7.55 -32.96 17.46
C PRO A 81 6.57 -32.50 18.55
N LYS A 82 6.46 -33.29 19.62
CA LYS A 82 5.56 -32.99 20.74
C LYS A 82 5.82 -31.57 21.26
N GLY A 83 4.75 -30.76 21.32
CA GLY A 83 4.82 -29.37 21.77
C GLY A 83 5.32 -28.35 20.74
N LYS A 84 5.58 -28.74 19.49
CA LYS A 84 6.11 -27.86 18.42
C LYS A 84 5.11 -27.56 17.29
N GLY A 85 3.89 -28.10 17.36
CA GLY A 85 2.86 -27.87 16.34
C GLY A 85 2.13 -26.53 16.50
N ALA A 86 2.35 -25.60 15.58
CA ALA A 86 1.69 -24.28 15.57
C ALA A 86 0.23 -24.34 15.06
N ARG A 87 -0.57 -23.32 15.42
CA ARG A 87 -1.87 -23.05 14.79
C ARG A 87 -1.68 -22.08 13.63
N ILE A 88 -2.14 -22.46 12.46
CA ILE A 88 -2.04 -21.66 11.24
C ILE A 88 -3.40 -21.01 10.94
N PHE A 89 -3.32 -19.73 10.61
CA PHE A 89 -4.43 -18.90 10.17
C PHE A 89 -4.09 -18.26 8.83
N LEU A 90 -5.10 -18.07 7.99
CA LEU A 90 -5.02 -17.34 6.73
C LEU A 90 -5.72 -15.99 6.92
N LYS A 91 -5.00 -14.89 6.68
CA LYS A 91 -5.62 -13.58 6.51
C LYS A 91 -6.03 -13.43 5.05
N ASP A 92 -7.32 -13.62 4.77
CA ASP A 92 -7.82 -13.79 3.40
C ASP A 92 -8.05 -12.44 2.70
N GLU A 93 -6.96 -11.80 2.28
CA GLU A 93 -6.98 -10.53 1.56
C GLU A 93 -7.50 -10.62 0.12
N ALA A 94 -7.74 -11.83 -0.40
CA ALA A 94 -8.36 -12.01 -1.72
C ALA A 94 -9.86 -11.62 -1.69
N THR A 95 -10.44 -11.45 -0.51
CA THR A 95 -11.84 -11.01 -0.35
C THR A 95 -12.05 -9.50 -0.47
N ASN A 96 -10.98 -8.72 -0.67
CA ASN A 96 -11.13 -7.30 -1.01
C ASN A 96 -11.74 -7.12 -2.42
N PRO A 97 -12.32 -5.95 -2.74
CA PRO A 97 -13.10 -5.71 -3.96
C PRO A 97 -12.42 -6.08 -5.29
N SER A 98 -11.11 -5.86 -5.41
CA SER A 98 -10.32 -6.18 -6.60
C SER A 98 -9.68 -7.58 -6.55
N GLY A 99 -9.96 -8.36 -5.50
CA GLY A 99 -9.35 -9.67 -5.30
C GLY A 99 -7.96 -9.65 -4.67
N SER A 100 -7.51 -8.52 -4.10
CA SER A 100 -6.12 -8.39 -3.61
C SER A 100 -5.97 -7.42 -2.44
N PHE A 101 -4.98 -7.66 -1.57
CA PHE A 101 -4.57 -6.73 -0.52
C PHE A 101 -4.21 -5.32 -1.03
N LYS A 102 -3.92 -5.20 -2.33
CA LYS A 102 -3.55 -3.93 -2.98
C LYS A 102 -4.65 -2.87 -2.92
N ASP A 103 -5.90 -3.29 -2.74
CA ASP A 103 -7.01 -2.39 -2.45
C ASP A 103 -6.75 -1.50 -1.23
N ARG A 104 -6.03 -1.99 -0.21
CA ARG A 104 -5.75 -1.22 1.01
C ARG A 104 -5.00 0.07 0.73
N ARG A 105 -3.96 0.00 -0.10
CA ARG A 105 -3.18 1.17 -0.53
C ARG A 105 -3.96 2.01 -1.54
N ALA A 106 -4.63 1.36 -2.49
CA ALA A 106 -5.38 2.06 -3.53
C ALA A 106 -6.51 2.90 -2.92
N ALA A 107 -7.23 2.39 -1.92
CA ALA A 107 -8.34 3.10 -1.26
C ALA A 107 -7.88 4.44 -0.65
N VAL A 108 -6.74 4.44 0.06
CA VAL A 108 -6.17 5.64 0.66
C VAL A 108 -5.65 6.60 -0.41
N SER A 109 -4.97 6.09 -1.44
CA SER A 109 -4.41 6.92 -2.51
C SER A 109 -5.50 7.64 -3.33
N VAL A 110 -6.56 6.90 -3.69
CA VAL A 110 -7.70 7.46 -4.44
C VAL A 110 -8.52 8.40 -3.56
N TYR A 111 -8.73 8.08 -2.28
CA TYR A 111 -9.37 9.00 -1.33
C TYR A 111 -8.61 10.31 -1.23
N HIS A 112 -7.28 10.26 -1.08
CA HIS A 112 -6.45 11.44 -1.00
C HIS A 112 -6.54 12.27 -2.28
N ALA A 113 -6.53 11.61 -3.45
CA ALA A 113 -6.71 12.29 -4.72
C ALA A 113 -8.07 13.00 -4.84
N GLN A 114 -9.14 12.35 -4.38
CA GLN A 114 -10.48 12.93 -4.30
C GLN A 114 -10.51 14.14 -3.36
N LYS A 115 -9.92 14.02 -2.15
CA LYS A 115 -9.82 15.09 -1.14
C LYS A 115 -9.13 16.33 -1.70
N LEU A 116 -8.11 16.16 -2.54
CA LEU A 116 -7.38 17.25 -3.19
C LEU A 116 -8.08 17.81 -4.43
N GLY A 117 -9.24 17.29 -4.82
CA GLY A 117 -10.02 17.78 -5.97
C GLY A 117 -9.46 17.39 -7.33
N TYR A 118 -8.62 16.35 -7.41
CA TYR A 118 -8.14 15.86 -8.70
C TYR A 118 -9.26 15.20 -9.52
N LYS A 119 -9.20 15.36 -10.85
CA LYS A 119 -10.19 14.82 -11.79
C LYS A 119 -10.10 13.30 -12.00
N GLY A 120 -9.00 12.69 -11.57
CA GLY A 120 -8.70 11.28 -11.79
C GLY A 120 -7.34 10.86 -11.24
N VAL A 121 -7.05 9.57 -11.37
CA VAL A 121 -5.80 8.93 -10.96
C VAL A 121 -5.13 8.22 -12.13
N ILE A 122 -3.80 8.08 -12.06
CA ILE A 122 -3.00 7.32 -13.01
C ILE A 122 -2.03 6.41 -12.26
N ALA A 123 -1.85 5.19 -12.75
CA ALA A 123 -0.82 4.27 -12.25
C ALA A 123 -0.14 3.53 -13.42
N ALA A 124 1.16 3.30 -13.29
CA ALA A 124 1.92 2.43 -14.18
C ALA A 124 2.19 1.09 -13.47
N THR A 125 1.67 -0.01 -14.00
CA THR A 125 1.72 -1.34 -13.37
C THR A 125 1.25 -2.43 -14.33
N SER A 126 1.81 -3.63 -14.20
CA SER A 126 1.48 -4.82 -15.00
C SER A 126 0.46 -5.77 -14.37
N GLY A 127 -0.18 -5.42 -13.24
CA GLY A 127 -1.06 -6.39 -12.57
C GLY A 127 -1.99 -5.86 -11.48
N ASN A 128 -2.09 -6.61 -10.38
CA ASN A 128 -3.10 -6.45 -9.32
C ASN A 128 -3.25 -5.02 -8.77
N TYR A 129 -2.20 -4.18 -8.84
CA TYR A 129 -2.32 -2.80 -8.38
C TYR A 129 -3.18 -1.95 -9.31
N GLY A 130 -3.10 -2.18 -10.63
CA GLY A 130 -3.91 -1.48 -11.61
C GLY A 130 -5.39 -1.80 -11.43
N ALA A 131 -5.71 -3.08 -11.20
CA ALA A 131 -7.06 -3.52 -10.86
C ALA A 131 -7.59 -2.87 -9.57
N ALA A 132 -6.75 -2.80 -8.52
CA ALA A 132 -7.10 -2.12 -7.28
C ALA A 132 -7.35 -0.62 -7.49
N VAL A 133 -6.46 0.10 -8.18
CA VAL A 133 -6.62 1.53 -8.46
C VAL A 133 -7.88 1.79 -9.28
N ALA A 134 -8.15 0.98 -10.31
CA ALA A 134 -9.35 1.09 -11.12
C ALA A 134 -10.63 0.83 -10.30
N SER A 135 -10.64 -0.22 -9.47
CA SER A 135 -11.74 -0.54 -8.55
C SER A 135 -12.05 0.61 -7.60
N GLN A 136 -11.01 1.14 -6.93
CA GLN A 136 -11.17 2.21 -5.94
C GLN A 136 -11.54 3.55 -6.60
N ALA A 137 -10.99 3.86 -7.78
CA ALA A 137 -11.36 5.05 -8.57
C ALA A 137 -12.83 5.02 -8.99
N ALA A 138 -13.31 3.87 -9.50
CA ALA A 138 -14.70 3.68 -9.88
C ALA A 138 -15.65 3.88 -8.69
N LYS A 139 -15.33 3.29 -7.53
CA LYS A 139 -16.12 3.45 -6.29
C LYS A 139 -16.19 4.90 -5.78
N ARG A 140 -15.21 5.74 -6.10
CA ARG A 140 -15.14 7.15 -5.69
C ARG A 140 -15.52 8.13 -6.81
N GLY A 141 -15.95 7.64 -7.97
CA GLY A 141 -16.36 8.48 -9.10
C GLY A 141 -15.22 9.26 -9.77
N LEU A 142 -13.98 8.77 -9.69
CA LEU A 142 -12.82 9.38 -10.33
C LEU A 142 -12.48 8.70 -11.66
N LYS A 143 -11.95 9.47 -12.62
CA LYS A 143 -11.36 8.89 -13.84
C LYS A 143 -10.10 8.08 -13.49
N CYS A 144 -9.83 7.02 -14.25
CA CYS A 144 -8.68 6.16 -14.02
C CYS A 144 -7.95 5.86 -15.33
N ILE A 145 -6.62 6.00 -15.33
CA ILE A 145 -5.74 5.55 -16.41
C ILE A 145 -4.74 4.55 -15.83
N ILE A 146 -4.71 3.35 -16.38
CA ILE A 146 -3.68 2.36 -16.05
C ILE A 146 -2.76 2.22 -17.25
N VAL A 147 -1.48 2.50 -17.04
CA VAL A 147 -0.43 2.30 -18.05
C VAL A 147 0.19 0.95 -17.77
N GLN A 148 0.03 0.02 -18.71
CA GLN A 148 0.58 -1.32 -18.61
C GLN A 148 1.71 -1.46 -19.62
N GLU A 149 2.82 -2.07 -19.20
CA GLU A 149 3.86 -2.49 -20.14
C GLU A 149 3.34 -3.62 -21.02
N CYS A 150 3.62 -3.54 -22.33
CA CYS A 150 3.23 -4.58 -23.29
C CYS A 150 4.18 -5.79 -23.26
N TYR A 151 5.39 -5.60 -22.72
CA TYR A 151 6.47 -6.58 -22.68
C TYR A 151 7.25 -6.41 -21.37
N ASP A 152 7.51 -7.51 -20.68
CA ASP A 152 8.47 -7.60 -19.55
C ASP A 152 9.91 -7.74 -20.06
#